data_AF-A0A5C7PM24-F1
#
_entry.id   AF-A0A5C7PM24-F1
#
_cell.length_a   1.000
_cell.length_b   1.000
_cell.length_c   1.000
_cell.angle_alpha   90.00
_cell.angle_beta   90.00
_cell.angle_gamma   90.00
#
_symmetry.space_group_name_H-M   'P 1'
#
loop_
_entity.id
_entity.type
_entity.pdbx_description
1 polymer ?
#
loop_
_entity_poly.entity_id
_entity_poly.type
_entity_poly.pdbx_seq_one_letter_code
_entity_poly.pdbx_strand_id
1 'polypeptide(L)' 'MDTSNGPREVPACNKTTGQAVRPVFNVRCPCCAGTGWIESGFSYSNVGSGRSCRSCYGTGFVEQEVRDA' A
#
# COMPACT_ATOMS: atom_id res chain seq x y z
N MET A 1 -16.86 -49.21 20.76
CA MET A 1 -15.56 -48.89 20.14
C MET A 1 -15.60 -47.41 19.83
N ASP A 2 -15.11 -46.58 20.75
CA ASP A 2 -14.97 -45.15 20.56
C ASP A 2 -13.69 -44.89 19.75
N THR A 3 -13.85 -44.52 18.48
CA THR A 3 -12.73 -44.00 17.68
C THR A 3 -12.65 -42.49 17.91
N SER A 4 -11.90 -42.12 18.95
CA SER A 4 -11.48 -40.74 19.14
C SER A 4 -10.58 -40.34 17.97
N ASN A 5 -11.14 -39.60 17.01
CA ASN A 5 -10.33 -38.89 16.02
C ASN A 5 -9.54 -37.84 16.79
N GLY A 6 -8.26 -38.14 17.05
CA GLY A 6 -7.32 -37.18 17.62
C GLY A 6 -7.25 -35.90 16.77
N PRO A 7 -6.72 -34.80 17.32
CA PRO A 7 -6.65 -33.53 16.61
C PRO A 7 -5.95 -33.71 15.26
N ARG A 8 -6.68 -33.38 14.19
CA ARG A 8 -6.23 -33.45 12.80
C ARG A 8 -4.95 -32.66 12.65
N GLU A 9 -3.86 -33.34 12.29
CA GLU A 9 -2.59 -32.70 11.93
C GLU A 9 -2.85 -31.81 10.71
N VAL A 10 -3.02 -30.51 10.96
CA VAL A 10 -3.01 -29.51 9.90
C VAL A 10 -1.59 -29.45 9.35
N PRO A 11 -1.37 -29.62 8.03
CA PRO A 11 -0.04 -29.54 7.47
C PRO A 11 0.56 -28.18 7.85
N ALA A 12 1.75 -28.23 8.45
CA ALA A 12 2.50 -27.05 8.84
C ALA A 12 2.50 -26.06 7.67
N CYS A 13 2.12 -24.81 7.95
CA CYS A 13 2.06 -23.71 7.01
C CYS A 13 3.27 -23.83 6.09
N ASN A 14 3.04 -24.20 4.82
CA ASN A 14 4.08 -24.45 3.86
C ASN A 14 4.91 -23.18 3.85
N LYS A 15 6.13 -23.24 4.40
CA LYS A 15 7.12 -22.16 4.29
C LYS A 15 7.45 -22.12 2.81
N THR A 16 6.60 -21.46 2.03
CA THR A 16 6.87 -21.05 0.68
C THR A 16 8.11 -20.20 0.81
N THR A 17 9.26 -20.87 0.63
CA THR A 17 10.55 -20.35 0.20
C THR A 17 10.87 -18.99 0.78
N GLY A 18 11.78 -18.95 1.77
CA GLY A 18 12.29 -17.78 2.48
C GLY A 18 12.83 -16.64 1.61
N GLN A 19 11.98 -16.08 0.75
CA GLN A 19 12.10 -14.75 0.22
C GLN A 19 11.84 -13.85 1.41
N ALA A 20 12.86 -13.08 1.78
CA ALA A 20 12.68 -12.02 2.75
C ALA A 20 11.50 -11.16 2.29
N VAL A 21 10.38 -11.25 3.01
CA VAL A 21 9.26 -10.33 2.83
C VAL A 21 9.82 -8.97 3.17
N ARG A 22 10.12 -8.16 2.15
CA ARG A 22 10.52 -6.77 2.37
C ARG A 22 9.26 -6.05 2.85
N PRO A 23 9.20 -5.57 4.10
CA PRO A 23 8.01 -4.87 4.55
C PRO A 23 7.86 -3.61 3.71
N VAL A 24 6.73 -3.52 3.01
CA VAL A 24 6.31 -2.35 2.25
C VAL A 24 5.23 -1.64 3.06
N PHE A 25 5.37 -0.33 3.23
CA PHE A 25 4.34 0.49 3.87
C PHE A 25 3.96 1.66 2.98
N ASN A 26 2.69 2.07 3.09
CA ASN A 26 2.15 3.21 2.34
C ASN A 26 2.56 4.51 3.04
N VAL A 27 3.42 5.29 2.40
CA VAL A 27 3.78 6.64 2.85
C VAL A 27 3.00 7.68 2.09
N ARG A 28 2.71 8.82 2.74
CA ARG A 28 2.07 9.95 2.05
C ARG A 28 2.94 10.40 0.89
N CYS A 29 2.32 10.55 -0.27
CA CYS A 29 3.00 11.04 -1.46
C CYS A 29 3.51 12.47 -1.20
N PRO A 30 4.82 12.73 -1.30
CA PRO A 30 5.39 14.04 -0.99
C PRO A 30 4.95 15.11 -2.01
N CYS A 31 4.63 14.71 -3.25
CA CYS A 31 4.27 15.64 -4.31
C CYS A 31 2.88 16.28 -4.14
N CYS A 32 1.94 15.59 -3.49
CA CYS A 32 0.58 16.09 -3.24
C CYS A 32 0.22 16.10 -1.75
N ALA A 33 1.21 15.92 -0.88
CA ALA A 33 1.05 15.87 0.58
C ALA A 33 -0.04 14.89 1.07
N GLY A 34 -0.29 13.79 0.34
CA GLY A 34 -1.32 12.81 0.70
C GLY A 34 -2.69 13.02 0.05
N THR A 35 -2.92 14.12 -0.68
CA THR A 35 -4.25 14.43 -1.22
C THR A 35 -4.60 13.67 -2.50
N GLY A 36 -3.61 13.14 -3.20
CA GLY A 36 -3.79 12.52 -4.52
C GLY A 36 -4.02 13.53 -5.65
N TRP A 37 -4.11 14.82 -5.35
CA TRP A 37 -4.47 15.86 -6.31
C TRP A 37 -3.48 17.02 -6.26
N ILE A 38 -3.27 17.69 -7.38
CA ILE A 38 -2.44 18.89 -7.47
C ILE A 38 -3.31 19.99 -8.06
N GLU A 39 -3.62 21.00 -7.25
CA GLU A 39 -4.27 22.22 -7.72
C GLU A 39 -3.30 22.97 -8.62
N SER A 40 -3.76 23.26 -9.84
CA SER A 40 -3.08 24.19 -10.73
C SER A 40 -3.80 25.52 -10.52
N GLY A 41 -3.09 26.50 -9.95
CA GLY A 41 -3.67 27.72 -9.38
C GLY A 41 -4.74 28.42 -10.22
N PHE A 42 -5.51 29.30 -9.57
CA PHE A 42 -6.66 30.01 -10.13
C PHE A 42 -6.37 30.62 -11.51
N SER A 43 -6.81 29.91 -12.54
CA SER A 43 -7.13 30.51 -13.84
C SER A 43 -8.24 31.54 -13.63
N TYR A 44 -8.39 32.51 -14.54
CA TYR A 44 -9.44 33.55 -14.55
C TYR A 44 -10.90 33.03 -14.45
N SER A 45 -11.09 31.71 -14.39
CA SER A 45 -12.31 31.01 -14.04
C SER A 45 -12.37 30.73 -12.53
N ASN A 46 -13.47 31.08 -11.86
CA ASN A 46 -13.76 30.68 -10.46
C ASN A 46 -13.86 29.14 -10.24
N VAL A 47 -13.61 28.36 -11.28
CA VAL A 47 -13.47 26.91 -11.23
C VAL A 47 -12.00 26.61 -10.97
N GLY A 48 -11.69 26.14 -9.76
CA GLY A 48 -10.37 25.64 -9.42
C GLY A 48 -9.95 24.56 -10.43
N SER A 49 -8.83 24.78 -11.11
CA SER A 49 -8.28 23.77 -12.03
C SER A 49 -7.32 22.86 -11.28
N GLY A 50 -7.34 21.57 -11.56
CA GLY A 50 -6.39 20.66 -10.95
C GLY A 50 -6.30 19.36 -11.72
N ARG A 51 -5.32 18.55 -11.32
CA ARG A 51 -5.07 17.25 -11.93
C ARG A 51 -4.68 16.23 -10.88
N SER A 52 -4.97 14.96 -11.16
CA SER A 52 -4.46 13.85 -10.34
C SER A 52 -2.94 13.92 -10.26
N CYS A 53 -2.42 13.72 -9.05
CA CYS A 53 -0.99 13.65 -8.81
C CYS A 53 -0.42 12.45 -9.55
N ARG A 54 0.51 12.69 -10.48
CA ARG A 54 1.12 11.63 -11.30
C ARG A 54 2.00 10.69 -10.47
N SER A 55 2.64 11.19 -9.42
CA SER A 55 3.57 10.41 -8.60
C SER A 55 2.89 9.31 -7.78
N CYS A 56 1.63 9.51 -7.42
CA CYS A 56 0.83 8.51 -6.69
C CYS A 56 -0.41 8.08 -7.47
N TYR A 57 -0.52 8.43 -8.76
CA TYR A 57 -1.68 8.11 -9.59
C TYR A 57 -3.05 8.44 -8.96
N GLY A 58 -3.14 9.52 -8.18
CA GLY A 58 -4.38 9.89 -7.50
C GLY A 58 -4.64 9.27 -6.13
N THR A 59 -3.84 8.29 -5.66
CA THR A 59 -4.10 7.60 -4.39
C THR A 59 -3.74 8.43 -3.16
N GLY A 60 -2.81 9.37 -3.30
CA GLY A 60 -2.20 10.11 -2.20
C GLY A 60 -1.08 9.38 -1.48
N PHE A 61 -0.81 8.11 -1.80
CA PHE A 61 0.19 7.29 -1.13
C PHE A 61 1.14 6.63 -2.13
N VAL A 62 2.37 6.38 -1.72
CA VAL A 62 3.35 5.60 -2.47
C VAL A 62 3.88 4.49 -1.58
N GLU A 63 4.19 3.36 -2.19
CA GLU A 63 4.80 2.22 -1.51
C GLU A 63 6.28 2.51 -1.28
N GLN A 64 6.73 2.41 -0.03
CA GLN A 64 8.13 2.54 0.32
C GLN A 64 8.63 1.24 0.96
N GLU A 65 9.75 0.74 0.44
CA GLU A 65 10.45 -0.40 1.01
C GLU A 65 11.26 0.04 2.22
N VAL A 66 11.18 -0.72 3.32
CA VAL A 66 12.09 -0.52 4.45
C VAL A 66 13.51 -0.84 4.00
N ARG A 67 14.44 0.08 4.28
CA ARG A 67 15.87 -0.17 4.19
C ARG A 67 16.37 -0.37 5.61
N ASP A 68 17.01 -1.51 5.87
CA ASP A 68 17.72 -1.75 7.13
C ASP A 68 18.83 -0.70 7.27
N ALA A 69 18.93 -0.09 8.45
CA ALA A 69 19.83 1.02 8.76
C ALA A 69 21.21 0.55 9.20
#